data_AF-A0A917R8J3-F1
#
_entry.id   AF-A0A917R8J3-F1
#
_cell.length_a   1.000
_cell.length_b   1.000
_cell.length_c   1.000
_cell.angle_alpha   90.00
_cell.angle_beta   90.00
_cell.angle_gamma   90.00
#
_symmetry.space_group_name_H-M   'P 1'
#
loop_
_entity.id
_entity.type
_entity.pdbx_description
1 polymer ?
#
loop_
_entity_poly.entity_id
_entity_poly.type
_entity_poly.pdbx_seq_one_letter_code
_entity_poly.pdbx_strand_id
1 'polypeptide(L)'
;MCSERSCDNRGMSDMVLDMADLRRLCTLLLDAMEQRHGPRIDLDVDYYWDISPQAAFDMSSDPAQYVGCGQVSDDLAELRNALDRSQNDELILWHGLTHLSGLIRALATIDLANPC
;
A
#
# COMPACT_ATOMS: atom_id res chain seq x y z
N MET A 1 -7.46 -13.48 -51.24
CA MET A 1 -8.28 -12.51 -50.48
C MET A 1 -8.21 -12.90 -49.02
N CYS A 2 -7.74 -11.99 -48.17
CA CYS A 2 -7.45 -12.22 -46.76
C CYS A 2 -8.69 -12.62 -45.96
N SER A 3 -8.52 -13.65 -45.13
CA SER A 3 -9.44 -14.02 -44.05
C SER A 3 -9.28 -13.00 -42.92
N GLU A 4 -10.33 -12.23 -42.64
CA GLU A 4 -10.40 -11.37 -41.46
C GLU A 4 -10.45 -12.28 -40.22
N ARG A 5 -9.34 -12.32 -39.49
CA ARG A 5 -9.31 -12.90 -38.15
C ARG A 5 -10.14 -11.98 -37.27
N SER A 6 -11.24 -12.52 -36.74
CA SER A 6 -11.94 -11.96 -35.60
C SER A 6 -10.89 -11.71 -34.50
N CYS A 7 -10.64 -10.45 -34.19
CA CYS A 7 -9.90 -10.07 -33.00
C CYS A 7 -10.75 -10.52 -31.82
N ASP A 8 -10.38 -11.68 -31.27
CA ASP A 8 -10.93 -12.24 -30.05
C ASP A 8 -10.71 -11.22 -28.92
N ASN A 9 -11.75 -10.46 -28.58
CA ASN A 9 -11.74 -9.47 -27.49
C ASN A 9 -11.84 -10.17 -26.12
N ARG A 10 -11.14 -11.30 -25.97
CA ARG A 10 -11.12 -12.10 -24.75
C ARG A 10 -10.05 -11.54 -23.80
N GLY A 11 -10.53 -10.81 -22.81
CA GLY A 11 -9.91 -10.80 -21.48
C GLY A 11 -9.05 -9.60 -21.14
N MET A 12 -9.59 -8.38 -21.23
CA MET A 12 -9.37 -7.48 -20.11
C MET A 12 -10.21 -8.06 -18.97
N SER A 13 -9.58 -8.83 -18.09
CA SER A 13 -10.20 -9.22 -16.83
C SER A 13 -10.85 -7.98 -16.23
N ASP A 14 -12.12 -8.07 -15.86
CA ASP A 14 -12.76 -7.03 -15.05
C ASP A 14 -11.96 -7.00 -13.74
N MET A 15 -10.97 -6.09 -13.65
CA MET A 15 -10.13 -5.91 -12.48
C MET A 15 -10.93 -5.17 -11.42
N VAL A 16 -11.90 -5.89 -10.84
CA VAL A 16 -12.79 -5.41 -9.80
C VAL A 16 -12.24 -5.89 -8.46
N LEU A 17 -11.91 -4.95 -7.58
CA LEU A 17 -11.55 -5.22 -6.20
C LEU A 17 -12.80 -5.11 -5.32
N ASP A 18 -13.23 -6.21 -4.72
CA ASP A 18 -14.22 -6.15 -3.65
C ASP A 18 -13.57 -5.59 -2.38
N MET A 19 -14.10 -4.48 -1.89
CA MET A 19 -13.63 -3.87 -0.64
C MET A 19 -13.81 -4.79 0.57
N ALA A 20 -14.79 -5.70 0.55
CA ALA A 20 -14.97 -6.72 1.59
C ALA A 20 -13.78 -7.69 1.63
N ASP A 21 -13.31 -8.15 0.48
CA ASP A 21 -12.15 -9.03 0.39
C ASP A 21 -10.88 -8.31 0.82
N LEU A 22 -10.67 -7.06 0.40
CA LEU A 22 -9.52 -6.27 0.85
C LEU A 22 -9.52 -6.10 2.37
N ARG A 23 -10.66 -5.74 2.97
CA ARG A 23 -10.77 -5.60 4.44
C ARG A 23 -10.44 -6.91 5.14
N ARG A 24 -10.98 -8.03 4.66
CA ARG A 24 -10.74 -9.36 5.23
C ARG A 24 -9.27 -9.75 5.14
N LEU A 25 -8.63 -9.51 4.01
CA LEU A 25 -7.20 -9.77 3.83
C LEU A 25 -6.37 -8.92 4.78
N CYS A 26 -6.66 -7.63 4.90
CA CYS A 26 -5.97 -6.74 5.84
C CYS A 26 -6.08 -7.26 7.28
N THR A 27 -7.29 -7.63 7.74
CA THR A 27 -7.46 -8.22 9.08
C THR A 27 -6.61 -9.49 9.24
N LEU A 28 -6.66 -10.41 8.29
CA LEU A 28 -5.89 -11.66 8.37
C LEU A 28 -4.38 -11.42 8.49
N LEU A 29 -3.84 -10.50 7.68
CA LEU A 29 -2.40 -10.20 7.67
C LEU A 29 -1.97 -9.47 8.95
N LEU A 30 -2.77 -8.52 9.43
CA LEU A 30 -2.48 -7.78 10.65
C LEU A 30 -2.58 -8.69 11.89
N ASP A 31 -3.58 -9.58 11.95
CA ASP A 31 -3.69 -10.59 13.02
C ASP A 31 -2.46 -11.52 13.03
N ALA A 32 -1.97 -11.94 11.86
CA ALA A 32 -0.78 -12.77 11.75
C ALA A 32 0.49 -12.03 12.18
N MET A 33 0.63 -10.75 11.83
CA MET A 33 1.73 -9.90 12.30
C MET A 33 1.70 -9.76 13.83
N GLU A 34 0.54 -9.49 14.42
CA GLU A 34 0.37 -9.38 15.87
C GLU A 34 0.69 -10.70 16.58
N GLN A 35 0.27 -11.83 16.04
CA GLN A 35 0.59 -13.15 16.62
C GLN A 35 2.09 -13.45 16.62
N ARG A 36 2.81 -13.03 15.58
CA ARG A 36 4.24 -13.32 15.41
C ARG A 36 5.16 -12.35 16.14
N HIS A 37 4.84 -11.06 16.09
CA HIS A 37 5.71 -9.98 16.57
C HIS A 37 5.15 -9.30 17.83
N GLY A 38 3.94 -9.65 18.25
CA GLY A 38 3.24 -9.05 19.37
C GLY A 38 2.41 -7.82 18.99
N PRO A 39 1.62 -7.27 19.95
CA PRO A 39 0.71 -6.14 19.73
C PRO A 39 1.42 -4.78 19.63
N ARG A 40 2.72 -4.74 19.88
CA ARG A 40 3.56 -3.54 19.76
C ARG A 40 4.85 -3.95 19.07
N ILE A 41 5.05 -3.40 17.88
CA ILE A 41 6.20 -3.70 17.03
C ILE A 41 7.09 -2.46 17.04
N ASP A 42 8.35 -2.64 17.42
CA ASP A 42 9.36 -1.60 17.29
C ASP A 42 9.80 -1.53 15.82
N LEU A 43 9.58 -0.38 15.18
CA LEU A 43 10.02 -0.14 13.81
C LEU A 43 11.43 0.48 13.86
N ASP A 44 12.42 -0.22 13.31
CA ASP A 44 13.84 0.17 13.30
C ASP A 44 14.26 0.85 11.98
N VAL A 45 13.32 1.05 11.07
CA VAL A 45 13.48 1.75 9.79
C VAL A 45 12.64 3.03 9.77
N ASP A 46 13.21 4.12 9.28
CA ASP A 46 12.49 5.38 9.14
C ASP A 46 12.31 5.78 7.68
N TYR A 47 13.34 5.69 6.84
CA TYR A 47 13.24 6.12 5.45
C TYR A 47 13.02 4.96 4.48
N TYR A 48 12.19 5.19 3.46
CA TYR A 48 12.02 4.26 2.33
C TYR A 48 11.93 5.01 1.00
N TRP A 49 12.29 4.33 -0.08
CA TRP A 49 12.03 4.84 -1.43
C TRP A 49 10.53 4.78 -1.71
N ASP A 50 9.95 5.94 -1.97
CA ASP A 50 8.55 6.06 -2.36
C ASP A 50 8.45 6.40 -3.85
N ILE A 51 7.36 5.96 -4.48
CA ILE A 51 7.01 6.36 -5.84
C ILE A 51 5.56 6.78 -5.79
N SER A 52 5.28 8.01 -6.23
CA SER A 52 3.91 8.54 -6.23
C SER A 52 2.94 7.58 -6.93
N PRO A 53 1.66 7.47 -6.49
CA PRO A 53 0.71 6.55 -7.11
C PRO A 53 0.57 6.72 -8.62
N GLN A 54 0.66 7.95 -9.13
CA GLN A 54 0.59 8.21 -10.58
C GLN A 54 1.77 7.60 -11.32
N ALA A 55 3.00 7.81 -10.83
CA ALA A 55 4.20 7.25 -11.43
C ALA A 55 4.30 5.72 -11.25
N ALA A 56 3.77 5.18 -10.14
CA ALA A 56 3.80 3.74 -9.86
C ALA A 56 3.02 2.90 -10.88
N PHE A 57 2.04 3.50 -11.57
CA PHE A 57 1.25 2.84 -12.63
C PHE A 57 1.58 3.32 -14.05
N ASP A 58 2.43 4.35 -14.22
CA ASP A 58 2.90 4.77 -15.53
C ASP A 58 4.09 3.91 -16.00
N MET A 59 3.76 2.81 -16.66
CA MET A 59 4.76 1.90 -17.26
C MET A 59 5.35 2.41 -18.58
N SER A 60 4.95 3.60 -19.05
CA SER A 60 5.45 4.19 -20.30
C SER A 60 6.63 5.12 -20.10
N SER A 61 6.85 5.58 -18.87
CA SER A 61 7.92 6.51 -18.49
C SER A 61 8.95 5.85 -17.57
N ASP A 62 10.19 6.36 -17.56
CA ASP A 62 11.18 5.95 -16.56
C ASP A 62 10.77 6.47 -15.16
N PRO A 63 10.57 5.58 -14.16
CA PRO A 63 10.15 5.98 -12.83
C PRO A 63 11.25 6.70 -12.02
N ALA A 64 12.53 6.62 -12.43
CA ALA A 64 13.67 7.10 -11.63
C ALA A 64 13.55 8.59 -11.22
N GLN A 65 12.96 9.42 -12.09
CA GLN A 65 12.73 10.85 -11.81
C GLN A 65 11.60 11.13 -10.80
N TYR A 66 10.76 10.13 -10.53
CA TYR A 66 9.61 10.22 -9.63
C TYR A 66 9.84 9.46 -8.31
N VAL A 67 11.02 8.88 -8.14
CA VAL A 67 11.42 8.25 -6.88
C VAL A 67 11.65 9.35 -5.85
N GLY A 68 10.80 9.35 -4.82
CA GLY A 68 10.88 10.18 -3.64
C GLY A 68 11.34 9.40 -2.41
N CYS A 69 11.32 10.07 -1.27
CA CYS A 69 11.60 9.48 0.03
C CYS A 69 10.35 9.59 0.91
N GLY A 70 9.84 8.45 1.37
CA GLY A 70 8.84 8.40 2.43
C GLY A 70 9.48 8.20 3.80
N GLN A 71 8.73 8.50 4.86
CA GLN A 71 9.22 8.43 6.24
C GLN A 71 8.20 7.73 7.15
N VAL A 72 8.57 6.60 7.76
CA VAL A 72 7.72 5.78 8.62
C VAL A 72 7.26 6.55 9.85
N SER A 73 8.10 7.41 10.42
CA SER A 73 7.69 8.25 11.54
C SER A 73 6.64 9.30 11.15
N ASP A 74 6.65 9.78 9.91
CA ASP A 74 5.60 10.65 9.37
C ASP A 74 4.30 9.84 9.15
N ASP A 75 4.42 8.65 8.55
CA ASP A 75 3.29 7.73 8.37
C ASP A 75 2.60 7.37 9.71
N LEU A 76 3.39 7.18 10.78
CA LEU A 76 2.88 6.95 12.14
C LEU A 76 2.20 8.19 12.74
N ALA A 77 2.70 9.39 12.46
CA ALA A 77 2.09 10.63 12.91
C ALA A 77 0.73 10.82 12.24
N GLU A 78 0.65 10.59 10.93
CA GLU A 78 -0.58 10.65 10.15
C GLU A 78 -1.61 9.61 10.59
N LEU A 79 -1.19 8.36 10.88
CA LEU A 79 -2.07 7.35 11.47
C LEU A 79 -2.67 7.82 12.81
N ARG A 80 -1.86 8.41 13.68
CA ARG A 80 -2.31 8.92 14.99
C ARG A 80 -3.31 10.06 14.83
N ASN A 81 -3.03 10.98 13.92
CA ASN A 81 -3.93 12.10 13.60
C ASN A 81 -5.27 11.57 13.07
N ALA A 82 -5.25 10.61 12.13
CA ALA A 82 -6.46 10.02 11.56
C ALA A 82 -7.33 9.26 12.59
N LEU A 83 -6.72 8.70 13.63
CA LEU A 83 -7.43 8.01 14.72
C LEU A 83 -7.95 8.98 15.80
N ASP A 84 -7.39 10.18 15.89
CA ASP A 84 -7.81 11.22 16.83
C ASP A 84 -9.11 11.90 16.37
N ARG A 85 -10.23 11.37 16.86
CA ARG A 85 -11.58 11.86 16.55
C ARG A 85 -11.88 13.28 17.06
N SER A 86 -10.99 13.90 17.83
CA SER A 86 -11.14 15.28 18.28
C SER A 86 -10.74 16.29 17.19
N GLN A 87 -9.91 15.87 16.24
CA GLN A 87 -9.53 16.64 15.07
C GLN A 87 -10.58 16.39 14.00
N ASN A 88 -11.49 17.35 13.81
CA ASN A 88 -12.56 17.28 12.81
C ASN A 88 -12.04 17.61 11.41
N ASP A 89 -10.87 17.08 11.07
CA ASP A 89 -10.17 17.32 9.82
C ASP A 89 -10.73 16.43 8.72
N GLU A 90 -10.78 16.97 7.50
CA GLU A 90 -11.25 16.24 6.33
C GLU A 90 -10.25 15.15 5.95
N LEU A 91 -10.71 13.89 5.85
CA LEU A 91 -9.87 12.77 5.43
C LEU A 91 -9.57 12.88 3.92
N ILE A 92 -8.32 13.23 3.60
CA ILE A 92 -7.82 13.16 2.22
C ILE A 92 -7.48 11.70 1.90
N LEU A 93 -8.42 10.99 1.27
CA LEU A 93 -8.36 9.53 1.10
C LEU A 93 -7.06 9.02 0.45
N TRP A 94 -6.60 9.64 -0.64
CA TRP A 94 -5.38 9.19 -1.31
C TRP A 94 -4.14 9.35 -0.42
N HIS A 95 -4.11 10.41 0.40
CA HIS A 95 -3.01 10.71 1.31
C HIS A 95 -2.94 9.65 2.42
N GLY A 96 -4.08 9.38 3.08
CA GLY A 96 -4.16 8.36 4.11
C GLY A 96 -3.84 6.95 3.60
N LEU A 97 -4.24 6.61 2.37
CA LEU A 97 -3.89 5.34 1.74
C LEU A 97 -2.38 5.20 1.47
N THR A 98 -1.70 6.28 1.07
CA THR A 98 -0.25 6.28 0.87
C THR A 98 0.50 6.06 2.19
N HIS A 99 0.14 6.78 3.25
CA HIS A 99 0.76 6.57 4.57
C HIS A 99 0.52 5.16 5.12
N LEU A 100 -0.69 4.63 4.97
CA LEU A 100 -0.97 3.23 5.34
C LEU A 100 -0.10 2.25 4.53
N SER A 101 0.11 2.49 3.24
CA SER A 101 1.01 1.67 2.41
C SER A 101 2.46 1.73 2.91
N GLY A 102 2.93 2.88 3.40
CA GLY A 102 4.24 3.04 4.02
C GLY A 102 4.39 2.16 5.27
N LEU A 103 3.41 2.19 6.17
CA LEU A 103 3.39 1.34 7.36
C LEU A 103 3.34 -0.16 7.03
N ILE A 104 2.54 -0.57 6.04
CA ILE A 104 2.48 -1.97 5.59
C ILE A 104 3.84 -2.42 5.03
N ARG A 105 4.56 -1.53 4.33
CA ARG A 105 5.92 -1.82 3.83
C ARG A 105 6.94 -1.93 4.97
N ALA A 106 6.82 -1.12 6.01
CA ALA A 106 7.64 -1.24 7.21
C ALA A 106 7.40 -2.60 7.90
N LEU A 107 6.13 -3.01 8.08
CA LEU A 107 5.78 -4.33 8.62
C LEU A 107 6.36 -5.48 7.81
N ALA A 108 6.28 -5.41 6.47
CA ALA A 108 6.87 -6.42 5.59
C ALA A 108 8.40 -6.50 5.74
N THR A 109 9.07 -5.37 5.97
CA THR A 109 10.52 -5.32 6.21
C THR A 109 10.90 -6.01 7.51
N ILE A 110 10.14 -5.76 8.59
CA ILE A 110 10.33 -6.43 9.88
C ILE A 110 10.15 -7.94 9.77
N ASP A 111 9.11 -8.38 9.05
CA ASP A 111 8.83 -9.80 8.87
C ASP A 111 9.91 -10.50 8.02
N LEU A 112 10.39 -9.83 6.97
CA LEU A 112 11.45 -10.34 6.10
C LEU A 112 12.77 -10.55 6.87
N ALA A 113 13.05 -9.72 7.88
CA ALA A 113 14.24 -9.85 8.72
C ALA A 113 14.17 -11.05 9.68
N ASN A 114 12.96 -11.54 9.98
CA ASN A 114 12.71 -12.65 10.90
C ASN A 114 11.76 -13.70 10.28
N PRO A 115 12.15 -14.34 9.16
CA PRO A 115 11.30 -15.35 8.54
C PRO A 115 11.18 -16.56 9.49
N CYS A 116 9.95 -17.04 9.72
CA CYS A 116 9.69 -18.27 10.48
C CYS A 116 10.41 -19.48 9.91
#